data_AF-A0A7Y5YE65-F1
#
_entry.id   AF-A0A7Y5YE65-F1
#
_cell.length_a   1.000
_cell.length_b   1.000
_cell.length_c   1.000
_cell.angle_alpha   90.00
_cell.angle_beta   90.00
_cell.angle_gamma   90.00
#
_symmetry.space_group_name_H-M   'P 1'
#
loop_
_entity.id
_entity.type
_entity.pdbx_description
1 polymer ?
#
loop_
_entity_poly.entity_id
_entity_poly.type
_entity_poly.pdbx_seq_one_letter_code
_entity_poly.pdbx_strand_id
1 'polypeptide(L)'
;MGGSIMNAELDQLRSLARVIEAAEATLDAAYGALRGSASALLAGGSSSLAEVSEASGLCEGELLDLLTLGVEDIAFERTFSQEPPGPDHPARER
;
A
#
# COMPACT_ATOMS: atom_id res chain seq x y z
N MET A 1 34.43 -4.90 -34.39
CA MET A 1 33.97 -3.80 -33.51
C MET A 1 32.51 -3.98 -33.09
N GLY A 2 32.12 -5.14 -32.54
CA GLY A 2 30.71 -5.42 -32.13
C GLY A 2 30.48 -5.44 -30.62
N GLY A 3 31.54 -5.62 -29.81
CA GLY A 3 31.42 -5.81 -28.36
C GLY A 3 31.11 -4.54 -27.56
N SER A 4 31.47 -3.35 -28.05
CA SER A 4 31.16 -2.09 -27.36
C SER A 4 29.69 -1.65 -27.54
N ILE A 5 29.10 -1.97 -28.70
CA ILE A 5 27.70 -1.62 -29.02
C ILE A 5 26.74 -2.51 -28.22
N MET A 6 26.97 -3.83 -28.23
CA MET A 6 26.13 -4.77 -27.49
C MET A 6 26.17 -4.54 -25.97
N ASN A 7 27.28 -4.00 -25.44
CA ASN A 7 27.37 -3.62 -24.03
C ASN A 7 26.52 -2.37 -23.72
N ALA A 8 26.50 -1.37 -24.62
CA ALA A 8 25.68 -0.18 -24.46
C ALA A 8 24.17 -0.47 -24.51
N GLU A 9 23.73 -1.39 -25.37
CA GLU A 9 22.33 -1.83 -25.45
C GLU A 9 21.90 -2.57 -24.17
N LEU A 10 22.78 -3.41 -23.60
CA LEU A 10 22.51 -4.07 -22.32
C LEU A 10 22.44 -3.09 -21.15
N ASP A 11 23.31 -2.07 -21.13
CA ASP A 11 23.25 -1.01 -20.12
C ASP A 11 21.98 -0.17 -20.23
N GLN A 12 21.54 0.13 -21.46
CA GLN A 12 20.26 0.79 -21.70
C GLN A 12 19.09 -0.08 -21.21
N LEU A 13 19.10 -1.38 -21.49
CA LEU A 13 18.06 -2.30 -21.01
C LEU A 13 18.01 -2.35 -19.48
N ARG A 14 19.16 -2.43 -18.81
CA ARG A 14 19.25 -2.37 -17.33
C ARG A 14 18.74 -1.04 -16.78
N SER A 15 19.05 0.07 -17.47
CA SER A 15 18.54 1.39 -17.08
C SER A 15 17.02 1.45 -17.17
N LEU A 16 16.42 0.90 -18.23
CA LEU A 16 14.97 0.84 -18.38
C LEU A 16 14.32 -0.04 -17.31
N ALA A 17 14.91 -1.20 -16.99
CA ALA A 17 14.41 -2.07 -15.93
C ALA A 17 14.34 -1.35 -14.57
N ARG A 18 15.38 -0.59 -14.21
CA ARG A 18 15.38 0.21 -12.96
C ARG A 18 14.33 1.31 -12.95
N VAL A 19 14.04 1.92 -14.11
CA VAL A 19 12.98 2.93 -14.22
C VAL A 19 11.61 2.28 -14.00
N ILE A 20 11.39 1.07 -14.52
CA ILE A 20 10.16 0.31 -14.30
C ILE A 20 10.01 -0.03 -12.82
N GLU A 21 11.04 -0.58 -12.17
CA GLU A 21 11.03 -0.87 -10.73
C GLU A 21 10.70 0.37 -9.88
N ALA A 22 11.29 1.53 -10.22
CA ALA A 22 11.00 2.78 -9.51
C ALA A 22 9.57 3.28 -9.77
N ALA A 23 9.05 3.10 -10.98
CA ALA A 23 7.68 3.47 -11.32
C ALA A 23 6.67 2.58 -10.60
N GLU A 24 6.92 1.27 -10.51
CA GLU A 24 6.13 0.31 -9.76
C GLU A 24 6.09 0.67 -8.26
N ALA A 25 7.25 0.90 -7.65
CA ALA A 25 7.31 1.33 -6.25
C ALA A 25 6.58 2.66 -5.99
N THR A 26 6.63 3.59 -6.94
CA THR A 26 5.91 4.87 -6.86
C THR A 26 4.39 4.66 -6.98
N LEU A 27 3.97 3.75 -7.87
CA LEU A 27 2.58 3.39 -8.07
C LEU A 27 2.00 2.73 -6.82
N ASP A 28 2.73 1.81 -6.20
CA ASP A 28 2.34 1.15 -4.95
C ASP A 28 2.16 2.16 -3.82
N ALA A 29 3.10 3.09 -3.67
CA ALA A 29 3.01 4.16 -2.68
C ALA A 29 1.79 5.07 -2.93
N ALA A 30 1.50 5.40 -4.19
CA ALA A 30 0.34 6.20 -4.56
C ALA A 30 -0.97 5.48 -4.24
N TYR A 31 -1.08 4.18 -4.55
CA TYR A 31 -2.25 3.37 -4.19
C TYR A 31 -2.43 3.25 -2.68
N GLY A 32 -1.34 3.08 -1.93
CA GLY A 32 -1.37 3.08 -0.46
C GLY A 32 -1.91 4.41 0.11
N ALA A 33 -1.45 5.55 -0.41
CA ALA A 33 -1.92 6.87 0.00
C ALA A 33 -3.40 7.12 -0.37
N LEU A 34 -3.79 6.73 -1.60
CA LEU A 34 -5.18 6.82 -2.07
C LEU A 34 -6.11 6.00 -1.17
N ARG A 35 -5.71 4.77 -0.87
CA ARG A 35 -6.45 3.85 0.00
C ARG A 35 -6.61 4.41 1.41
N GLY A 36 -5.53 4.92 2.01
CA GLY A 36 -5.57 5.55 3.33
C GLY A 36 -6.53 6.74 3.38
N SER A 37 -6.49 7.59 2.34
CA SER A 37 -7.37 8.75 2.20
C SER A 37 -8.84 8.33 2.04
N ALA A 38 -9.12 7.38 1.14
CA ALA A 38 -10.46 6.84 0.92
C ALA A 38 -11.02 6.20 2.21
N SER A 39 -10.22 5.40 2.91
CA SER A 39 -10.62 4.78 4.18
C SER A 39 -10.97 5.82 5.23
N ALA A 40 -10.17 6.88 5.36
CA ALA A 40 -10.42 7.95 6.32
C ALA A 40 -11.70 8.74 6.00
N LEU A 41 -11.94 9.05 4.72
CA LEU A 41 -13.15 9.75 4.27
C LEU A 41 -14.43 8.93 4.55
N LEU A 42 -14.40 7.63 4.25
CA LEU A 42 -15.53 6.74 4.49
C LEU A 42 -15.76 6.48 5.98
N ALA A 43 -14.70 6.22 6.75
CA ALA A 43 -14.79 6.00 8.19
C ALA A 43 -15.29 7.24 8.95
N GLY A 44 -14.95 8.44 8.46
CA GLY A 44 -15.45 9.71 9.00
C GLY A 44 -16.90 10.00 8.67
N GLY A 45 -17.54 9.21 7.79
CA GLY A 45 -18.93 9.42 7.35
C GLY A 45 -19.17 10.76 6.63
N SER A 46 -18.09 11.46 6.26
CA SER A 46 -18.14 12.79 5.64
C SER A 46 -18.29 12.71 4.12
N SER A 47 -18.06 11.53 3.54
CA SER A 47 -18.22 11.26 2.12
C SER A 47 -18.80 9.87 1.92
N SER A 48 -19.64 9.74 0.90
CA SER A 48 -20.18 8.47 0.41
C SER A 48 -19.18 7.74 -0.48
N LEU A 49 -19.41 6.45 -0.71
CA LEU A 49 -18.60 5.65 -1.63
C LEU A 49 -18.59 6.23 -3.05
N ALA A 50 -19.72 6.73 -3.52
CA ALA A 50 -19.86 7.35 -4.84
C ALA A 50 -18.99 8.61 -4.98
N GLU A 51 -18.97 9.49 -3.96
CA GLU A 51 -18.14 10.70 -3.98
C GLU A 51 -16.65 10.38 -3.96
N VAL A 52 -16.24 9.37 -3.19
CA VAL A 52 -14.84 8.91 -3.16
C VAL A 52 -14.46 8.22 -4.47
N SER A 53 -15.37 7.47 -5.08
CA SER A 53 -15.20 6.87 -6.41
C SER A 53 -15.01 7.95 -7.48
N GLU A 54 -15.85 8.98 -7.50
CA GLU A 54 -15.73 10.10 -8.42
C GLU A 54 -14.39 10.85 -8.25
N ALA A 55 -14.00 11.15 -7.00
CA ALA A 55 -12.78 11.89 -6.71
C ALA A 55 -11.49 11.09 -7.03
N SER A 56 -11.52 9.77 -6.84
CA SER A 56 -10.38 8.89 -7.12
C SER A 56 -10.27 8.49 -8.59
N GLY A 57 -11.37 8.59 -9.34
CA GLY A 57 -11.46 8.08 -10.72
C GLY A 57 -11.55 6.55 -10.81
N LEU A 58 -11.60 5.84 -9.68
CA LEU A 58 -11.84 4.40 -9.62
C LEU A 58 -13.34 4.15 -9.60
N CYS A 59 -13.80 3.08 -10.25
CA CYS A 59 -15.18 2.66 -10.04
C CYS A 59 -15.37 2.12 -8.62
N GLU A 60 -16.61 2.12 -8.12
CA GLU A 60 -16.90 1.68 -6.75
C GLU A 60 -16.40 0.26 -6.45
N GLY A 61 -16.44 -0.65 -7.44
CA GLY A 61 -15.90 -2.01 -7.31
C GLY A 61 -14.38 -2.02 -7.07
N GLU A 62 -13.63 -1.32 -7.92
CA GLU A 62 -12.17 -1.19 -7.76
C GLU A 62 -11.78 -0.51 -6.45
N LEU A 63 -12.58 0.47 -6.01
CA LEU A 63 -12.38 1.15 -4.74
C LEU A 63 -12.62 0.19 -3.57
N LEU A 64 -13.64 -0.65 -3.61
CA LEU A 64 -13.90 -1.68 -2.59
C LEU A 64 -12.80 -2.74 -2.57
N ASP A 65 -12.31 -3.18 -3.73
CA ASP A 65 -11.20 -4.11 -3.84
C ASP A 65 -9.92 -3.50 -3.23
N LEU A 66 -9.62 -2.25 -3.57
CA LEU A 66 -8.50 -1.49 -3.00
C LEU A 66 -8.62 -1.39 -1.47
N LEU A 67 -9.80 -1.08 -0.95
CA LEU A 67 -10.03 -0.97 0.50
C LEU A 67 -9.88 -2.33 1.20
N THR A 68 -10.30 -3.43 0.56
CA THR A 68 -10.23 -4.78 1.12
C THR A 68 -8.78 -5.30 1.16
N LEU A 69 -7.99 -5.03 0.11
CA LEU A 69 -6.64 -5.56 -0.10
C LEU A 69 -5.63 -5.26 1.01
N GLY A 70 -5.86 -4.27 1.86
CA GLY A 70 -5.01 -4.13 3.04
C GLY A 70 -5.76 -3.98 4.35
N VAL A 71 -7.01 -4.43 4.41
CA VAL A 71 -7.55 -4.92 5.69
C VAL A 71 -6.73 -6.15 6.07
N GLU A 72 -6.34 -6.97 5.09
CA GLU A 72 -5.42 -8.09 5.27
C GLU A 72 -4.05 -7.62 5.79
N ASP A 73 -3.51 -6.53 5.24
CA ASP A 73 -2.22 -5.96 5.63
C ASP A 73 -2.25 -5.34 7.06
N ILE A 74 -3.30 -4.59 7.41
CA ILE A 74 -3.46 -4.04 8.78
C ILE A 74 -3.78 -5.12 9.81
N ALA A 75 -4.54 -6.16 9.45
CA ALA A 75 -4.81 -7.30 10.31
C ALA A 75 -3.53 -8.10 10.59
N PHE A 76 -2.65 -8.23 9.60
CA PHE A 76 -1.34 -8.85 9.75
C PHE A 76 -0.44 -8.03 10.70
N GLU A 77 -0.30 -6.72 10.47
CA GLU A 77 0.47 -5.80 11.34
C GLU A 77 -0.05 -5.77 12.78
N ARG A 78 -1.39 -5.77 12.98
CA ARG A 78 -1.97 -5.83 14.32
C ARG A 78 -1.68 -7.16 15.02
N THR A 79 -1.70 -8.28 14.31
CA THR A 79 -1.42 -9.60 14.91
C THR A 79 0.04 -9.71 15.38
N PHE A 80 0.98 -9.06 14.68
CA PHE A 80 2.40 -9.04 15.06
C PHE A 80 2.75 -7.94 16.07
N SER A 81 1.99 -6.84 16.14
CA SER A 81 2.18 -5.76 17.12
C SER A 81 1.46 -5.99 18.45
N GLN A 82 0.68 -7.06 18.60
CA GLN A 82 0.19 -7.51 19.90
C GLN A 82 1.30 -8.28 20.62
N GLU A 83 2.20 -7.54 21.27
CA GLU A 83 3.08 -8.09 22.31
C GLU A 83 2.21 -8.86 23.32
N PRO A 84 2.51 -10.14 23.62
CA PRO A 84 1.74 -10.88 24.61
C PRO A 84 1.80 -10.15 25.95
N PRO A 85 0.70 -10.07 26.72
CA PRO A 85 0.72 -9.44 28.03
C PRO A 85 1.81 -10.12 28.87
N GLY A 86 2.88 -9.38 29.13
CA GLY A 86 3.97 -9.83 29.99
C GLY A 86 3.42 -10.24 31.35
N PRO A 87 4.05 -11.21 32.04
CA PRO A 87 3.50 -11.86 33.23
C PRO A 87 3.57 -11.00 34.50
N ASP A 88 3.49 -9.67 34.40
CA ASP A 88 3.53 -8.75 35.54
C ASP A 88 2.15 -8.13 35.79
N HIS A 89 1.22 -8.98 36.22
CA HIS A 89 0.10 -8.56 37.05
C HIS A 89 0.58 -8.53 38.50
N PRO A 90 0.78 -7.37 39.15
CA PRO A 90 0.84 -7.36 40.59
C PRO A 90 -0.58 -7.64 41.09
N ALA A 91 -0.74 -8.82 41.69
CA ALA A 91 -1.90 -9.17 42.47
C ALA A 91 -2.15 -8.06 43.49
N ARG A 92 -3.31 -7.41 43.35
CA ARG A 92 -3.78 -6.37 44.25
C ARG A 92 -4.19 -7.06 45.56
N GLU A 93 -3.24 -7.27 46.46
CA GLU A 93 -3.54 -7.71 47.84
C GLU A 93 -4.15 -6.53 48.62
N ARG A 94 -5.20 -6.87 49.37
CA ARG A 94 -6.01 -5.96 50.19
C ARG A 94 -5.34 -5.64 51.52
#